data_AF-A0A560UWU0-F1
#
_entry.id   AF-A0A560UWU0-F1
#
_cell.length_a   1.000
_cell.length_b   1.000
_cell.length_c   1.000
_cell.angle_alpha   90.00
_cell.angle_beta   90.00
_cell.angle_gamma   90.00
#
_symmetry.space_group_name_H-M   'P 1'
#
loop_
_entity.id
_entity.type
_entity.pdbx_description
1 polymer ?
#
loop_
_entity_poly.entity_id
_entity_poly.type
_entity_poly.pdbx_seq_one_letter_code
_entity_poly.pdbx_strand_id
1 'polypeptide(L)'
;MQDPAALASAYLAYLNDPHGDAGLALARRLREAGHAAAAIEQAGRCAAAAETPFALALAGVEMNYLGRFAEAEALLTRAEAGLAGDPNLYIVRFEQTVARYSQGRYRDAHRLYRELRDATHRRVIVETLYPGHRGSFEWAERKFLGHHDSVAGKRVLVMMEGGAGDLFMHSRYLACLKQEGAASIDVQVPEVARGVLRSDGLVRESGPHIGSLAEDCNCVTWLFSPFARYQTTPYQPRFDQPYLEAPPAAALPEAVRAALDAPNQARIGLVWRSNSGVRHEPYRSIALDALAPLLGQPGCRFYSLQVGEPTEAERVAIARHGIVDLAPALRSFADTAAVLDRLDLLVSIDTGAAHLAGALGRPVWLLLSQAGDSRWLNHVDYTPWYPTMRLFRQPTLGDWQAPVAAAAEALGAREFVG
;
A
#
# COMPACT_ATOMS: atom_id res chain seq x y z
N MET A 1 -16.19 8.71 6.20
CA MET A 1 -17.28 9.62 6.62
C MET A 1 -16.99 9.98 8.07
N GLN A 2 -16.64 11.24 8.35
CA GLN A 2 -16.33 11.70 9.71
C GLN A 2 -17.59 11.59 10.56
N ASP A 3 -17.48 11.06 11.79
CA ASP A 3 -18.56 11.01 12.78
C ASP A 3 -18.29 12.12 13.83
N PRO A 4 -18.93 13.29 13.70
CA PRO A 4 -18.74 14.41 14.63
C PRO A 4 -19.15 14.04 16.06
N ALA A 5 -20.09 13.10 16.23
CA ALA A 5 -20.52 12.65 17.55
C ALA A 5 -19.44 11.80 18.23
N ALA A 6 -18.72 10.97 17.47
CA ALA A 6 -17.58 10.20 17.99
C ALA A 6 -16.43 11.10 18.46
N LEU A 7 -16.10 12.17 17.71
CA LEU A 7 -15.05 13.11 18.12
C LEU A 7 -15.46 13.91 19.37
N ALA A 8 -16.72 14.38 19.42
CA ALA A 8 -17.25 15.07 20.60
C ALA A 8 -17.26 14.16 21.85
N SER A 9 -17.66 12.91 21.70
CA SER A 9 -17.63 11.91 22.79
C SER A 9 -16.20 11.65 23.28
N ALA A 10 -15.24 11.48 22.36
CA ALA A 10 -13.83 11.32 22.73
C ALA A 10 -13.26 12.54 23.45
N TYR A 11 -13.65 13.75 23.05
CA TYR A 11 -13.26 14.99 23.73
C TYR A 11 -13.81 15.06 25.16
N LEU A 12 -15.07 14.67 25.39
CA LEU A 12 -15.65 14.63 26.74
C LEU A 12 -14.95 13.61 27.64
N ALA A 13 -14.57 12.44 27.10
CA ALA A 13 -13.79 11.46 27.85
C ALA A 13 -12.38 11.99 28.19
N TYR A 14 -11.74 12.66 27.22
CA TYR A 14 -10.43 13.30 27.39
C TYR A 14 -10.39 14.32 28.54
N LEU A 15 -11.48 15.05 28.81
CA LEU A 15 -11.52 16.02 29.92
C LEU A 15 -11.30 15.36 31.30
N ASN A 16 -11.57 14.06 31.43
CA ASN A 16 -11.38 13.32 32.68
C ASN A 16 -10.04 12.58 32.73
N ASP A 17 -9.48 12.19 31.59
CA ASP A 17 -8.21 11.47 31.48
C ASP A 17 -7.42 11.99 30.26
N PRO A 18 -6.78 13.17 30.38
CA PRO A 18 -6.17 13.84 29.23
C PRO A 18 -4.87 13.17 28.73
N HIS A 19 -4.31 12.28 29.54
CA HIS A 19 -2.98 11.71 29.33
C HIS A 19 -2.96 10.18 29.24
N GLY A 20 -3.99 9.49 29.74
CA GLY A 20 -4.16 8.04 29.62
C GLY A 20 -4.90 7.60 28.35
N ASP A 21 -5.72 6.57 28.48
CA ASP A 21 -6.40 5.91 27.36
C ASP A 21 -7.35 6.84 26.63
N ALA A 22 -8.06 7.72 27.34
CA ALA A 22 -8.97 8.67 26.72
C ALA A 22 -8.22 9.74 25.91
N GLY A 23 -7.05 10.17 26.41
CA GLY A 23 -6.15 11.09 25.69
C GLY A 23 -5.65 10.50 24.37
N LEU A 24 -5.26 9.23 24.36
CA LEU A 24 -4.81 8.59 23.13
C LEU A 24 -5.98 8.27 22.18
N ALA A 25 -7.15 7.93 22.72
CA ALA A 25 -8.37 7.79 21.93
C ALA A 25 -8.72 9.13 21.22
N LEU A 26 -8.56 10.27 21.89
CA LEU A 26 -8.73 11.58 21.25
C LEU A 26 -7.71 11.80 20.12
N ALA A 27 -6.42 11.49 20.33
CA ALA A 27 -5.40 11.61 19.27
C ALA A 27 -5.81 10.81 18.02
N ARG A 28 -6.25 9.57 18.20
CA ARG A 28 -6.74 8.71 17.12
C ARG A 28 -7.95 9.31 16.41
N ARG A 29 -8.92 9.86 17.15
CA ARG A 29 -10.11 10.48 16.55
C ARG A 29 -9.79 11.76 15.80
N LEU A 30 -8.88 12.59 16.32
CA LEU A 30 -8.34 13.75 15.60
C LEU A 30 -7.65 13.31 14.31
N ARG A 31 -6.85 12.24 14.36
CA ARG A 31 -6.20 11.66 13.19
C ARG A 31 -7.22 11.22 12.14
N GLU A 32 -8.21 10.42 12.53
CA GLU A 32 -9.30 9.92 11.67
C GLU A 32 -10.15 11.06 11.09
N ALA A 33 -10.28 12.17 11.81
CA ALA A 33 -10.97 13.38 11.36
C ALA A 33 -10.12 14.29 10.46
N GLY A 34 -8.85 13.95 10.17
CA GLY A 34 -7.99 14.76 9.31
C GLY A 34 -7.30 15.93 10.01
N HIS A 35 -7.34 16.00 11.35
CA HIS A 35 -6.69 17.03 12.15
C HIS A 35 -5.27 16.62 12.56
N ALA A 36 -4.37 16.46 11.57
CA ALA A 36 -3.03 15.90 11.75
C ALA A 36 -2.21 16.60 12.85
N ALA A 37 -2.13 17.93 12.82
CA ALA A 37 -1.32 18.69 13.77
C ALA A 37 -1.79 18.50 15.22
N ALA A 38 -3.10 18.55 15.45
CA ALA A 38 -3.70 18.34 16.77
C ALA A 38 -3.52 16.88 17.25
N ALA A 39 -3.64 15.91 16.33
CA ALA A 39 -3.41 14.51 16.65
C ALA A 39 -1.96 14.25 17.08
N ILE A 40 -0.99 14.83 16.37
CA ILE A 40 0.45 14.76 16.70
C ILE A 40 0.72 15.37 18.07
N GLU A 41 0.19 16.55 18.33
CA GLU A 41 0.37 17.22 19.62
C GLU A 41 -0.19 16.38 20.76
N GLN A 42 -1.42 15.88 20.62
CA GLN A 42 -2.09 15.10 21.65
C GLN A 42 -1.40 13.74 21.88
N ALA A 43 -0.99 13.04 20.82
CA ALA A 43 -0.20 11.82 20.94
C ALA A 43 1.14 12.07 21.66
N GLY A 44 1.78 13.22 21.41
CA GLY A 44 3.01 13.63 22.08
C GLY A 44 2.83 13.86 23.58
N ARG A 45 1.72 14.49 23.98
CA ARG A 45 1.35 14.68 25.39
C ARG A 45 1.14 13.34 26.09
N CYS A 46 0.40 12.42 25.48
CA CYS A 46 0.22 11.05 26.00
C CYS A 46 1.55 10.31 26.12
N ALA A 47 2.41 10.40 25.10
CA ALA A 47 3.73 9.77 25.12
C ALA A 47 4.64 10.28 26.26
N ALA A 48 4.59 11.59 26.55
CA ALA A 48 5.37 12.20 27.61
C ALA A 48 4.88 11.79 29.02
N ALA A 49 3.58 11.54 29.17
CA ALA A 49 2.95 11.16 30.43
C ALA A 49 2.81 9.64 30.63
N ALA A 50 3.20 8.82 29.65
CA ALA A 50 3.02 7.37 29.71
C ALA A 50 3.89 6.72 30.79
N GLU A 51 3.26 6.11 31.79
CA GLU A 51 3.92 5.44 32.91
C GLU A 51 4.12 3.93 32.69
N THR A 52 3.37 3.34 31.76
CA THR A 52 3.42 1.88 31.49
C THR A 52 4.04 1.57 30.13
N PRO A 53 4.71 0.41 29.99
CA PRO A 53 5.20 -0.07 28.71
C PRO A 53 4.10 -0.16 27.64
N PHE A 54 2.89 -0.57 28.05
CA PHE A 54 1.75 -0.67 27.15
C PHE A 54 1.28 0.71 26.63
N ALA A 55 1.18 1.71 27.51
CA ALA A 55 0.83 3.08 27.11
C ALA A 55 1.89 3.68 26.16
N LEU A 56 3.18 3.44 26.43
CA LEU A 56 4.27 3.83 25.53
C LEU A 56 4.15 3.15 24.16
N ALA A 57 3.83 1.85 24.13
CA ALA A 57 3.62 1.13 22.89
C ALA A 57 2.48 1.74 22.07
N LEU A 58 1.31 1.97 22.69
CA LEU A 58 0.15 2.53 22.00
C LEU A 58 0.42 3.94 21.45
N ALA A 59 1.10 4.80 22.22
CA ALA A 59 1.52 6.11 21.75
C ALA A 59 2.51 6.01 20.58
N GLY A 60 3.46 5.06 20.65
CA GLY A 60 4.38 4.75 19.57
C GLY A 60 3.69 4.28 18.29
N VAL A 61 2.67 3.43 18.40
CA VAL A 61 1.83 3.03 17.27
C VAL A 61 1.15 4.25 16.66
N GLU A 62 0.48 5.08 17.46
CA GLU A 62 -0.21 6.28 16.95
C GLU A 62 0.76 7.26 16.26
N MET A 63 1.97 7.46 16.80
CA MET A 63 3.02 8.24 16.14
C MET A 63 3.42 7.68 14.78
N ASN A 64 3.44 6.35 14.64
CA ASN A 64 3.70 5.66 13.38
C ASN A 64 2.61 5.95 12.33
N TYR A 65 1.33 5.97 12.74
CA TYR A 65 0.21 6.35 11.87
C TYR A 65 0.27 7.84 11.44
N LEU A 66 0.90 8.68 12.24
CA LEU A 66 1.06 10.12 11.98
C LEU A 66 2.37 10.45 11.24
N GLY A 67 3.11 9.45 10.75
CA GLY A 67 4.37 9.66 10.02
C GLY A 67 5.54 10.10 10.91
N ARG A 68 5.41 10.04 12.24
CA ARG A 68 6.45 10.39 13.21
C ARG A 68 7.33 9.18 13.53
N PHE A 69 7.90 8.58 12.49
CA PHE A 69 8.57 7.27 12.56
C PHE A 69 9.75 7.21 13.53
N ALA A 70 10.53 8.29 13.66
CA ALA A 70 11.66 8.34 14.59
C ALA A 70 11.20 8.33 16.06
N GLU A 71 10.21 9.15 16.40
CA GLU A 71 9.61 9.15 17.75
C GLU A 71 8.88 7.85 18.05
N ALA A 72 8.15 7.32 17.07
CA ALA A 72 7.47 6.03 17.18
C ALA A 72 8.46 4.92 17.56
N GLU A 73 9.59 4.80 16.87
CA GLU A 73 10.58 3.79 17.21
C GLU A 73 11.16 3.99 18.62
N ALA A 74 11.47 5.23 19.01
CA ALA A 74 12.01 5.51 20.34
C ALA A 74 11.04 5.06 21.45
N LEU A 75 9.74 5.33 21.27
CA LEU A 75 8.69 4.91 22.19
C LEU A 75 8.52 3.38 22.21
N LEU A 76 8.45 2.75 21.03
CA LEU A 76 8.28 1.30 20.91
C LEU A 76 9.47 0.53 21.47
N THR A 77 10.69 1.04 21.29
CA THR A 77 11.92 0.45 21.87
C THR A 77 11.92 0.49 23.40
N ARG A 78 11.46 1.60 23.99
CA ARG A 78 11.29 1.71 25.45
C ARG A 78 10.19 0.78 25.96
N ALA A 79 9.09 0.68 25.23
CA ALA A 79 7.99 -0.22 25.57
C ALA A 79 8.41 -1.70 25.55
N GLU A 80 9.19 -2.10 24.55
CA GLU A 80 9.64 -3.48 24.37
C GLU A 80 10.31 -4.06 25.63
N ALA A 81 11.15 -3.27 26.30
CA ALA A 81 11.88 -3.69 27.50
C ALA A 81 10.96 -4.11 28.66
N GLY A 82 9.74 -3.55 28.73
CA GLY A 82 8.76 -3.84 29.77
C GLY A 82 7.64 -4.81 29.35
N LEU A 83 7.70 -5.36 28.14
CA LEU A 83 6.70 -6.27 27.56
C LEU A 83 7.25 -7.68 27.30
N ALA A 84 8.31 -8.07 28.00
CA ALA A 84 8.89 -9.41 27.86
C ALA A 84 7.86 -10.49 28.23
N GLY A 85 7.60 -11.42 27.29
CA GLY A 85 6.60 -12.48 27.46
C GLY A 85 5.15 -12.05 27.21
N ASP A 86 4.89 -10.78 26.90
CA ASP A 86 3.56 -10.30 26.54
C ASP A 86 3.18 -10.76 25.12
N PRO A 87 1.97 -11.31 24.89
CA PRO A 87 1.51 -11.70 23.55
C PRO A 87 1.52 -10.55 22.52
N ASN A 88 1.37 -9.30 22.98
CA ASN A 88 1.35 -8.10 22.13
C ASN A 88 2.75 -7.63 21.73
N LEU A 89 3.82 -8.23 22.26
CA LEU A 89 5.20 -7.91 21.89
C LEU A 89 5.44 -8.04 20.38
N TYR A 90 4.75 -8.99 19.73
CA TYR A 90 4.78 -9.15 18.27
C TYR A 90 4.34 -7.87 17.55
N ILE A 91 3.27 -7.22 18.01
CA ILE A 91 2.75 -5.98 17.41
C ILE A 91 3.75 -4.84 17.59
N VAL A 92 4.33 -4.69 18.78
CA VAL A 92 5.34 -3.67 19.06
C VAL A 92 6.54 -3.81 18.12
N ARG A 93 7.06 -5.03 17.97
CA ARG A 93 8.18 -5.32 17.05
C ARG A 93 7.80 -5.15 15.58
N PHE A 94 6.58 -5.49 15.20
CA PHE A 94 6.09 -5.21 13.84
C PHE A 94 6.07 -3.70 13.58
N GLU A 95 5.58 -2.90 14.51
CA GLU A 95 5.54 -1.44 14.37
C GLU A 95 6.94 -0.81 14.38
N GLN A 96 7.90 -1.36 15.14
CA GLN A 96 9.32 -0.98 15.03
C GLN A 96 9.88 -1.28 13.64
N THR A 97 9.48 -2.41 13.03
CA THR A 97 9.90 -2.78 11.68
C THR A 97 9.42 -1.73 10.67
N VAL A 98 8.15 -1.32 10.77
CA VAL A 98 7.59 -0.27 9.92
C VAL A 98 8.34 1.06 10.11
N ALA A 99 8.56 1.46 11.36
CA ALA A 99 9.29 2.69 11.69
C ALA A 99 10.71 2.69 11.10
N ARG A 100 11.42 1.56 11.13
CA ARG A 100 12.77 1.42 10.60
C ARG A 100 12.81 1.46 9.07
N TYR A 101 11.88 0.80 8.39
CA TYR A 101 11.77 0.90 6.93
C TYR A 101 11.51 2.35 6.50
N SER A 102 10.53 3.03 7.13
CA SER A 102 10.20 4.41 6.77
C SER A 102 11.37 5.39 6.98
N GLN A 103 12.27 5.09 7.92
CA GLN A 103 13.49 5.86 8.15
C GLN A 103 14.67 5.47 7.23
N GLY A 104 14.48 4.55 6.28
CA GLY A 104 15.53 4.06 5.40
C GLY A 104 16.52 3.08 6.05
N ARG A 105 16.29 2.64 7.30
CA ARG A 105 17.13 1.65 8.01
C ARG A 105 16.75 0.23 7.62
N TYR A 106 16.96 -0.04 6.34
CA TYR A 106 16.48 -1.20 5.63
C TYR A 106 17.04 -2.52 6.19
N ARG A 107 18.34 -2.55 6.54
CA ARG A 107 19.00 -3.73 7.13
C ARG A 107 18.42 -4.10 8.49
N ASP A 108 18.20 -3.10 9.36
CA ASP A 108 17.67 -3.34 10.71
C ASP A 108 16.20 -3.76 10.66
N ALA A 109 15.42 -3.16 9.75
CA ALA A 109 14.05 -3.56 9.49
C ALA A 109 13.97 -5.00 8.97
N HIS A 110 14.84 -5.41 8.03
CA HIS A 110 14.90 -6.79 7.57
C HIS A 110 15.25 -7.78 8.67
N ARG A 111 16.23 -7.46 9.52
CA ARG A 111 16.57 -8.34 10.65
C ARG A 111 15.34 -8.58 11.53
N LEU A 112 14.68 -7.51 11.97
CA LEU A 112 13.51 -7.62 12.84
C LEU A 112 12.33 -8.31 12.14
N TYR A 113 12.07 -7.99 10.87
CA TYR A 113 11.02 -8.64 10.09
C TYR A 113 11.25 -10.15 9.97
N ARG A 114 12.48 -10.59 9.72
CA ARG A 114 12.83 -12.01 9.60
C ARG A 114 12.65 -12.75 10.93
N GLU A 115 12.98 -12.11 12.06
CA GLU A 115 12.71 -12.65 13.40
C GLU A 115 11.20 -12.84 13.64
N LEU A 116 10.37 -11.90 13.17
CA LEU A 116 8.92 -11.99 13.25
C LEU A 116 8.30 -12.97 12.24
N ARG A 117 9.10 -13.49 11.29
CA ARG A 117 8.70 -14.45 10.24
C ARG A 117 9.42 -15.78 10.36
N ASP A 118 9.83 -16.14 11.56
CA ASP A 118 10.48 -17.42 11.86
C ASP A 118 9.49 -18.51 12.29
N ALA A 119 10.01 -19.68 12.67
CA ALA A 119 9.21 -20.82 13.15
C ALA A 119 8.35 -20.51 14.38
N THR A 120 8.81 -19.63 15.26
CA THR A 120 8.16 -19.28 16.52
C THR A 120 6.88 -18.47 16.31
N HIS A 121 6.83 -17.67 15.23
CA HIS A 121 5.75 -16.72 14.98
C HIS A 121 4.78 -17.13 13.84
N ARG A 122 4.97 -18.29 13.20
CA ARG A 122 4.15 -18.77 12.07
C ARG A 122 2.66 -18.78 12.38
N ARG A 123 2.32 -19.29 13.57
CA ARG A 123 0.94 -19.35 14.04
C ARG A 123 0.33 -17.96 14.20
N VAL A 124 1.07 -17.02 14.78
CA VAL A 124 0.61 -15.62 14.94
C VAL A 124 0.35 -14.98 13.59
N ILE A 125 1.22 -15.20 12.59
CA ILE A 125 1.05 -14.68 11.24
C ILE A 125 -0.23 -15.23 10.60
N VAL A 126 -0.42 -16.55 10.64
CA VAL A 126 -1.61 -17.21 10.07
C VAL A 126 -2.88 -16.71 10.74
N GLU A 127 -2.91 -16.65 12.08
CA GLU A 127 -4.07 -16.18 12.84
C GLU A 127 -4.37 -14.69 12.57
N THR A 128 -3.33 -13.88 12.32
CA THR A 128 -3.47 -12.45 12.01
C THR A 128 -3.96 -12.22 10.57
N LEU A 129 -3.43 -12.96 9.60
CA LEU A 129 -3.75 -12.77 8.19
C LEU A 129 -5.05 -13.48 7.76
N TYR A 130 -5.41 -14.58 8.41
CA TYR A 130 -6.61 -15.38 8.10
C TYR A 130 -7.45 -15.64 9.37
N PRO A 131 -8.03 -14.58 9.96
CA PRO A 131 -8.86 -14.73 11.15
C PRO A 131 -10.04 -15.68 10.86
N GLY A 132 -10.34 -16.56 11.82
CA GLY A 132 -11.45 -17.53 11.70
C GLY A 132 -11.08 -18.86 11.01
N HIS A 133 -9.90 -19.00 10.43
CA HIS A 133 -9.43 -20.25 9.80
C HIS A 133 -8.51 -21.10 10.71
N ARG A 134 -8.80 -21.10 12.02
CA ARG A 134 -8.03 -21.87 13.01
C ARG A 134 -8.14 -23.37 12.70
N GLY A 135 -7.02 -24.02 12.39
CA GLY A 135 -6.94 -25.44 12.02
C GLY A 135 -6.81 -25.72 10.51
N SER A 136 -7.24 -24.81 9.63
CA SER A 136 -7.17 -25.03 8.17
C SER A 136 -5.78 -24.81 7.56
N PHE A 137 -4.80 -24.41 8.38
CA PHE A 137 -3.46 -24.01 7.96
C PHE A 137 -2.33 -24.74 8.71
N GLU A 138 -2.61 -25.89 9.33
CA GLU A 138 -1.53 -26.71 9.95
C GLU A 138 -0.42 -27.08 8.94
N TRP A 139 -0.79 -27.25 7.67
CA TRP A 139 0.18 -27.46 6.60
C TRP A 139 1.09 -26.24 6.40
N ALA A 140 0.60 -25.02 6.63
CA ALA A 140 1.36 -23.80 6.45
C ALA A 140 2.45 -23.68 7.52
N GLU A 141 2.18 -24.12 8.75
CA GLU A 141 3.19 -24.21 9.81
C GLU A 141 4.31 -25.19 9.42
N ARG A 142 3.95 -26.39 8.93
CA ARG A 142 4.90 -27.45 8.53
C ARG A 142 5.70 -27.13 7.28
N LYS A 143 5.08 -26.49 6.29
CA LYS A 143 5.64 -26.26 4.95
C LYS A 143 6.20 -24.85 4.76
N PHE A 144 6.18 -24.00 5.78
CA PHE A 144 6.65 -22.62 5.62
C PHE A 144 8.13 -22.59 5.24
N LEU A 145 8.43 -21.80 4.21
CA LEU A 145 9.73 -21.54 3.65
C LEU A 145 10.47 -20.50 4.51
N GLY A 146 11.44 -20.96 5.30
CA GLY A 146 12.33 -20.07 6.04
C GLY A 146 13.17 -19.18 5.11
N HIS A 147 13.67 -18.06 5.62
CA HIS A 147 14.45 -17.08 4.82
C HIS A 147 15.76 -17.63 4.24
N HIS A 148 16.28 -18.73 4.76
CA HIS A 148 17.52 -19.36 4.31
C HIS A 148 17.31 -20.73 3.64
N ASP A 149 16.08 -21.23 3.62
CA ASP A 149 15.76 -22.54 3.03
C ASP A 149 15.87 -22.46 1.51
N SER A 150 16.55 -23.42 0.87
CA SER A 150 16.60 -23.48 -0.60
C SER A 150 15.23 -23.76 -1.21
N VAL A 151 14.91 -23.13 -2.35
CA VAL A 151 13.74 -23.45 -3.18
C VAL A 151 14.05 -24.35 -4.39
N ALA A 152 15.30 -24.76 -4.58
CA ALA A 152 15.71 -25.55 -5.73
C ALA A 152 14.91 -26.87 -5.83
N GLY A 153 14.30 -27.12 -6.98
CA GLY A 153 13.47 -28.30 -7.26
C GLY A 153 12.11 -28.31 -6.52
N LYS A 154 11.75 -27.27 -5.76
CA LYS A 154 10.51 -27.23 -4.98
C LYS A 154 9.36 -26.59 -5.75
N ARG A 155 8.15 -27.12 -5.54
CA ARG A 155 6.88 -26.47 -5.84
C ARG A 155 6.54 -25.50 -4.72
N VAL A 156 6.50 -24.21 -5.00
CA VAL A 156 6.32 -23.13 -4.01
C VAL A 156 4.91 -22.56 -4.12
N LEU A 157 4.18 -22.49 -3.01
CA LEU A 157 2.94 -21.71 -2.92
C LEU A 157 3.24 -20.33 -2.33
N VAL A 158 2.92 -19.26 -3.05
CA VAL A 158 2.99 -17.88 -2.59
C VAL A 158 1.60 -17.41 -2.21
N MET A 159 1.37 -17.27 -0.90
CA MET A 159 0.11 -16.84 -0.33
C MET A 159 -0.02 -15.31 -0.31
N MET A 160 -1.24 -14.84 -0.52
CA MET A 160 -1.52 -13.41 -0.52
C MET A 160 -1.39 -12.83 0.89
N GLU A 161 -0.74 -11.69 0.98
CA GLU A 161 -0.63 -10.84 2.16
C GLU A 161 -0.90 -9.40 1.72
N GLY A 162 -1.68 -8.65 2.49
CA GLY A 162 -2.05 -7.27 2.15
C GLY A 162 -3.09 -7.16 1.03
N GLY A 163 -3.03 -6.06 0.27
CA GLY A 163 -3.96 -5.75 -0.81
C GLY A 163 -3.42 -6.04 -2.21
N ALA A 164 -4.21 -5.72 -3.25
CA ALA A 164 -3.80 -5.92 -4.64
C ALA A 164 -2.52 -5.13 -5.02
N GLY A 165 -2.34 -3.92 -4.46
CA GLY A 165 -1.10 -3.16 -4.65
C GLY A 165 0.13 -3.89 -4.14
N ASP A 166 0.00 -4.55 -2.99
CA ASP A 166 1.09 -5.36 -2.44
C ASP A 166 1.36 -6.61 -3.30
N LEU A 167 0.32 -7.26 -3.80
CA LEU A 167 0.46 -8.35 -4.79
C LEU A 167 1.26 -7.90 -6.01
N PHE A 168 0.89 -6.78 -6.62
CA PHE A 168 1.57 -6.25 -7.80
C PHE A 168 2.98 -5.76 -7.51
N MET A 169 3.25 -5.21 -6.32
CA MET A 169 4.59 -4.81 -5.97
C MET A 169 5.48 -6.03 -5.74
N HIS A 170 5.05 -6.95 -4.89
CA HIS A 170 5.89 -8.05 -4.39
C HIS A 170 6.00 -9.23 -5.37
N SER A 171 5.13 -9.33 -6.38
CA SER A 171 5.26 -10.34 -7.45
C SER A 171 6.57 -10.23 -8.25
N ARG A 172 7.29 -9.10 -8.18
CA ARG A 172 8.65 -8.96 -8.75
C ARG A 172 9.62 -10.05 -8.26
N TYR A 173 9.47 -10.49 -7.00
CA TYR A 173 10.36 -11.50 -6.40
C TYR A 173 10.08 -12.93 -6.87
N LEU A 174 9.03 -13.15 -7.66
CA LEU A 174 8.81 -14.44 -8.32
C LEU A 174 9.97 -14.79 -9.26
N ALA A 175 10.59 -13.78 -9.88
CA ALA A 175 11.80 -13.96 -10.70
C ALA A 175 12.98 -14.50 -9.87
N CYS A 176 13.14 -14.05 -8.62
CA CYS A 176 14.19 -14.53 -7.72
C CYS A 176 13.95 -15.99 -7.33
N LEU A 177 12.71 -16.38 -7.04
CA LEU A 177 12.35 -17.77 -6.76
C LEU A 177 12.66 -18.69 -7.96
N LYS A 178 12.41 -18.24 -9.19
CA LYS A 178 12.79 -18.97 -10.42
C LYS A 178 14.30 -19.12 -10.55
N GLN A 179 15.04 -18.02 -10.36
CA GLN A 179 16.50 -18.02 -10.46
C GLN A 179 17.16 -18.93 -9.41
N GLU A 180 16.55 -19.07 -8.23
CA GLU A 180 16.99 -20.01 -7.19
C GLU A 180 16.59 -21.47 -7.48
N GLY A 181 15.88 -21.73 -8.59
CA GLY A 181 15.62 -23.07 -9.12
C GLY A 181 14.28 -23.68 -8.69
N ALA A 182 13.28 -22.88 -8.31
CA ALA A 182 11.94 -23.40 -8.04
C ALA A 182 11.39 -24.19 -9.23
N ALA A 183 10.83 -25.38 -8.97
CA ALA A 183 10.25 -26.24 -10.00
C ALA A 183 8.89 -25.73 -10.49
N SER A 184 8.11 -25.11 -9.60
CA SER A 184 6.93 -24.32 -9.96
C SER A 184 6.60 -23.33 -8.87
N ILE A 185 5.88 -22.26 -9.22
CA ILE A 185 5.43 -21.23 -8.30
C ILE A 185 3.95 -20.97 -8.55
N ASP A 186 3.12 -21.31 -7.58
CA ASP A 186 1.69 -21.03 -7.61
C ASP A 186 1.41 -19.82 -6.71
N VAL A 187 0.72 -18.81 -7.22
CA VAL A 187 0.46 -17.55 -6.51
C VAL A 187 -1.03 -17.43 -6.23
N GLN A 188 -1.40 -17.27 -4.96
CA GLN A 188 -2.79 -16.98 -4.58
C GLN A 188 -3.17 -15.58 -5.06
N VAL A 189 -4.11 -15.51 -6.01
CA VAL A 189 -4.58 -14.25 -6.59
C VAL A 189 -6.11 -14.16 -6.41
N PRO A 190 -6.63 -13.08 -5.79
CA PRO A 190 -8.07 -12.81 -5.75
C PRO A 190 -8.64 -12.65 -7.15
N GLU A 191 -9.90 -13.02 -7.35
CA GLU A 191 -10.53 -13.01 -8.67
C GLU A 191 -10.40 -11.67 -9.39
N VAL A 192 -10.60 -10.56 -8.67
CA VAL A 192 -10.49 -9.19 -9.22
C VAL A 192 -9.09 -8.83 -9.71
N ALA A 193 -8.04 -9.53 -9.25
CA ALA A 193 -6.64 -9.25 -9.57
C ALA A 193 -6.02 -10.27 -10.54
N ARG A 194 -6.82 -11.20 -11.08
CA ARG A 194 -6.36 -12.21 -12.03
C ARG A 194 -6.05 -11.64 -13.41
N GLY A 195 -5.23 -12.37 -14.16
CA GLY A 195 -4.96 -12.10 -15.57
C GLY A 195 -3.97 -10.95 -15.81
N VAL A 196 -3.20 -10.57 -14.79
CA VAL A 196 -2.15 -9.54 -14.91
C VAL A 196 -0.76 -10.05 -14.53
N LEU A 197 -0.64 -11.18 -13.83
CA LEU A 197 0.66 -11.80 -13.61
C LEU A 197 1.12 -12.49 -14.90
N ARG A 198 2.41 -12.33 -15.25
CA ARG A 198 3.01 -13.07 -16.36
C ARG A 198 3.10 -14.55 -16.03
N SER A 199 2.28 -15.34 -16.71
CA SER A 199 2.36 -16.80 -16.68
C SER A 199 3.33 -17.28 -17.76
N ASP A 200 4.36 -18.04 -17.35
CA ASP A 200 5.39 -18.58 -18.23
C ASP A 200 5.63 -20.08 -17.99
N GLY A 201 4.57 -20.79 -17.60
CA GLY A 201 4.59 -22.23 -17.28
C GLY A 201 5.16 -22.56 -15.90
N LEU A 202 6.13 -21.77 -15.41
CA LEU A 202 6.67 -21.88 -14.05
C LEU A 202 5.82 -21.13 -13.03
N VAL A 203 5.32 -19.93 -13.38
CA VAL A 203 4.40 -19.17 -12.52
C VAL A 203 2.96 -19.39 -12.94
N ARG A 204 2.09 -19.69 -11.98
CA ARG A 204 0.65 -19.87 -12.18
C ARG A 204 -0.16 -19.09 -11.16
N GLU A 205 -1.25 -18.49 -11.61
CA GLU A 205 -2.25 -17.88 -10.72
C GLU A 205 -3.19 -18.97 -10.18
N SER A 206 -3.26 -19.10 -8.86
CA SER A 206 -4.24 -19.95 -8.18
C SER A 206 -5.42 -19.12 -7.69
N GLY A 207 -6.57 -19.78 -7.46
CA GLY A 207 -7.77 -19.12 -6.96
C GLY A 207 -7.66 -18.78 -5.47
N PRO A 208 -8.72 -18.18 -4.89
CA PRO A 208 -8.75 -17.87 -3.47
C PRO A 208 -8.71 -19.13 -2.59
N HIS A 209 -9.23 -20.25 -3.10
CA HIS A 209 -9.24 -21.55 -2.42
C HIS A 209 -7.97 -22.34 -2.74
N ILE A 210 -7.07 -22.44 -1.76
CA ILE A 210 -5.73 -23.03 -1.91
C ILE A 210 -5.52 -24.34 -1.14
N GLY A 211 -6.56 -24.89 -0.51
CA GLY A 211 -6.44 -26.05 0.40
C GLY A 211 -5.76 -27.26 -0.22
N SER A 212 -6.30 -27.79 -1.33
CA SER A 212 -5.69 -28.93 -2.04
C SER A 212 -4.34 -28.58 -2.67
N LEU A 213 -4.21 -27.37 -3.21
CA LEU A 213 -2.96 -26.89 -3.82
C LEU A 213 -1.81 -26.86 -2.80
N ALA A 214 -2.10 -26.46 -1.57
CA ALA A 214 -1.12 -26.41 -0.50
C ALA A 214 -0.60 -27.80 -0.10
N GLU A 215 -1.41 -28.86 -0.25
CA GLU A 215 -0.98 -30.24 -0.02
C GLU A 215 0.02 -30.72 -1.08
N ASP A 216 -0.13 -30.26 -2.31
CA ASP A 216 0.79 -30.55 -3.41
C ASP A 216 2.09 -29.76 -3.30
N CYS A 217 2.07 -28.50 -2.86
CA CYS A 217 3.30 -27.72 -2.77
C CYS A 217 4.30 -28.28 -1.75
N ASN A 218 5.60 -28.17 -2.04
CA ASN A 218 6.67 -28.59 -1.12
C ASN A 218 6.87 -27.56 -0.01
N CYS A 219 6.70 -26.28 -0.32
CA CYS A 219 6.81 -25.19 0.65
C CYS A 219 5.86 -24.03 0.34
N VAL A 220 5.69 -23.17 1.35
CA VAL A 220 4.74 -22.07 1.38
C VAL A 220 5.43 -20.80 1.87
N THR A 221 5.15 -19.67 1.24
CA THR A 221 5.61 -18.36 1.69
C THR A 221 4.50 -17.33 1.52
N TRP A 222 4.61 -16.17 2.16
CA TRP A 222 3.71 -15.03 1.96
C TRP A 222 4.38 -13.96 1.11
N LEU A 223 3.60 -13.14 0.40
CA LEU A 223 4.09 -12.12 -0.52
C LEU A 223 5.20 -11.22 0.05
N PHE A 224 5.16 -10.88 1.34
CA PHE A 224 6.13 -9.94 1.93
C PHE A 224 7.41 -10.65 2.38
N SER A 225 7.42 -11.98 2.51
CA SER A 225 8.60 -12.74 2.95
C SER A 225 9.72 -12.78 1.89
N PRO A 226 9.44 -12.95 0.58
CA PRO A 226 10.42 -12.77 -0.49
C PRO A 226 11.07 -11.39 -0.51
N PHE A 227 10.34 -10.33 -0.14
CA PHE A 227 10.91 -8.98 -0.03
C PHE A 227 12.04 -8.96 1.00
N ALA A 228 11.78 -9.43 2.22
CA ALA A 228 12.83 -9.52 3.24
C ALA A 228 13.90 -10.57 2.94
N ARG A 229 13.65 -11.53 2.04
CA ARG A 229 14.62 -12.56 1.65
C ARG A 229 15.60 -12.06 0.60
N TYR A 230 15.10 -11.40 -0.45
CA TYR A 230 15.89 -11.08 -1.65
C TYR A 230 16.28 -9.61 -1.76
N GLN A 231 15.43 -8.68 -1.31
CA GLN A 231 15.75 -7.26 -1.34
C GLN A 231 16.76 -6.97 -0.22
N THR A 232 17.92 -6.43 -0.56
CA THR A 232 19.00 -6.17 0.41
C THR A 232 19.10 -4.70 0.76
N THR A 233 18.76 -3.85 -0.19
CA THR A 233 18.64 -2.39 -0.06
C THR A 233 17.44 -1.95 -0.89
N PRO A 234 16.95 -0.71 -0.75
CA PRO A 234 15.92 -0.19 -1.66
C PRO A 234 16.27 -0.30 -3.14
N TYR A 235 17.56 -0.39 -3.48
CA TYR A 235 18.06 -0.37 -4.84
C TYR A 235 18.52 -1.73 -5.37
N GLN A 236 18.51 -2.80 -4.56
CA GLN A 236 19.07 -4.10 -4.97
C GLN A 236 18.27 -5.31 -4.42
N PRO A 237 17.84 -6.24 -5.29
CA PRO A 237 17.94 -6.21 -6.75
C PRO A 237 17.11 -5.08 -7.40
N ARG A 238 17.53 -4.70 -8.60
CA ARG A 238 16.78 -3.80 -9.48
C ARG A 238 15.83 -4.59 -10.38
N PHE A 239 14.66 -4.00 -10.61
CA PHE A 239 13.64 -4.55 -11.50
C PHE A 239 13.27 -3.48 -12.52
N ASP A 240 14.14 -3.30 -13.50
CA ASP A 240 14.02 -2.21 -14.47
C ASP A 240 13.06 -2.55 -15.63
N GLN A 241 12.68 -3.82 -15.75
CA GLN A 241 11.76 -4.32 -16.77
C GLN A 241 10.36 -4.50 -16.18
N PRO A 242 9.30 -4.24 -16.96
CA PRO A 242 7.94 -4.60 -16.58
C PRO A 242 7.88 -6.09 -16.27
N TYR A 243 7.18 -6.45 -15.20
CA TYR A 243 7.06 -7.83 -14.72
C TYR A 243 5.61 -8.29 -14.59
N LEU A 244 4.65 -7.40 -14.91
CA LEU A 244 3.25 -7.72 -15.18
C LEU A 244 2.95 -7.57 -16.67
N GLU A 245 1.78 -8.03 -17.08
CA GLU A 245 1.29 -7.93 -18.45
C GLU A 245 -0.18 -7.49 -18.47
N ALA A 246 -0.51 -6.59 -19.39
CA ALA A 246 -1.87 -6.15 -19.61
C ALA A 246 -2.52 -7.06 -20.66
N PRO A 247 -3.81 -7.42 -20.51
CA PRO A 247 -4.55 -8.04 -21.59
C PRO A 247 -4.57 -7.14 -22.84
N PRO A 248 -4.75 -7.71 -24.05
CA PRO A 248 -4.87 -6.92 -25.27
C PRO A 248 -6.01 -5.90 -25.16
N ALA A 249 -5.78 -4.66 -25.61
CA ALA A 249 -6.77 -3.59 -25.58
C ALA A 249 -8.09 -3.91 -26.32
N ALA A 250 -8.08 -4.91 -27.23
CA ALA A 250 -9.28 -5.43 -27.88
C ALA A 250 -10.28 -6.08 -26.90
N ALA A 251 -9.83 -6.45 -25.70
CA ALA A 251 -10.68 -6.98 -24.63
C ALA A 251 -11.57 -5.89 -23.99
N LEU A 252 -11.23 -4.61 -24.15
CA LEU A 252 -12.04 -3.52 -23.60
C LEU A 252 -13.36 -3.35 -24.38
N PRO A 253 -14.46 -3.00 -23.69
CA PRO A 253 -15.72 -2.66 -24.35
C PRO A 253 -15.54 -1.57 -25.41
N GLU A 254 -16.29 -1.64 -26.51
CA GLU A 254 -16.21 -0.66 -27.60
C GLU A 254 -16.41 0.79 -27.13
N ALA A 255 -17.38 1.02 -26.23
CA ALA A 255 -17.62 2.34 -25.65
C ALA A 255 -16.39 2.90 -24.91
N VAL A 256 -15.63 2.05 -24.20
CA VAL A 256 -14.40 2.44 -23.52
C VAL A 256 -13.30 2.76 -24.54
N ARG A 257 -13.15 1.91 -25.56
CA ARG A 257 -12.16 2.15 -26.64
C ARG A 257 -12.44 3.45 -27.38
N ALA A 258 -13.70 3.73 -27.70
CA ALA A 258 -14.12 4.98 -28.32
C ALA A 258 -13.92 6.19 -27.41
N ALA A 259 -14.19 6.08 -26.11
CA ALA A 259 -13.95 7.16 -25.15
C ALA A 259 -12.45 7.50 -25.00
N LEU A 260 -11.58 6.50 -25.13
CA LEU A 260 -10.12 6.63 -25.11
C LEU A 260 -9.54 7.13 -26.44
N ASP A 261 -10.35 7.22 -27.49
CA ASP A 261 -9.96 7.84 -28.77
C ASP A 261 -10.05 9.36 -28.66
N ALA A 262 -8.92 9.97 -28.30
CA ALA A 262 -8.78 11.39 -28.03
C ALA A 262 -7.56 11.94 -28.78
N PRO A 263 -7.63 12.05 -30.12
CA PRO A 263 -6.49 12.52 -30.90
C PRO A 263 -6.08 13.93 -30.47
N ASN A 264 -4.77 14.18 -30.42
CA ASN A 264 -4.17 15.46 -30.04
C ASN A 264 -4.40 15.91 -28.57
N GLN A 265 -4.85 15.02 -27.70
CA GLN A 265 -4.94 15.27 -26.26
C GLN A 265 -4.12 14.23 -25.49
N ALA A 266 -3.43 14.66 -24.43
CA ALA A 266 -2.83 13.72 -23.49
C ALA A 266 -3.92 13.08 -22.63
N ARG A 267 -3.94 11.75 -22.57
CA ARG A 267 -4.95 10.96 -21.86
C ARG A 267 -4.43 10.64 -20.45
N ILE A 268 -5.04 11.27 -19.46
CA ILE A 268 -4.58 11.23 -18.07
C ILE A 268 -5.59 10.46 -17.21
N GLY A 269 -5.17 9.33 -16.66
CA GLY A 269 -5.98 8.57 -15.69
C GLY A 269 -5.88 9.16 -14.29
N LEU A 270 -6.96 9.08 -13.51
CA LEU A 270 -7.06 9.60 -12.16
C LEU A 270 -7.54 8.54 -11.17
N VAL A 271 -6.84 8.41 -10.04
CA VAL A 271 -7.28 7.65 -8.85
C VAL A 271 -6.91 8.44 -7.60
N TRP A 272 -7.90 8.96 -6.87
CA TRP A 272 -7.66 9.96 -5.82
C TRP A 272 -7.99 9.49 -4.40
N ARG A 273 -8.69 8.36 -4.22
CA ARG A 273 -9.01 7.82 -2.89
C ARG A 273 -8.86 6.31 -2.78
N SER A 274 -8.60 5.85 -1.56
CA SER A 274 -8.66 4.43 -1.21
C SER A 274 -10.00 4.11 -0.54
N ASN A 275 -10.57 2.95 -0.84
CA ASN A 275 -11.77 2.43 -0.17
C ASN A 275 -11.45 1.38 0.89
N SER A 276 -10.17 1.15 1.16
CA SER A 276 -9.69 -0.02 1.89
C SER A 276 -9.56 0.17 3.41
N GLY A 277 -9.92 1.35 3.96
CA GLY A 277 -9.80 1.62 5.40
C GLY A 277 -8.40 1.35 5.96
N VAL A 278 -7.37 1.49 5.12
CA VAL A 278 -5.99 1.07 5.41
C VAL A 278 -5.29 2.05 6.35
N ARG A 279 -4.15 1.61 6.89
CA ARG A 279 -3.28 2.31 7.84
C ARG A 279 -3.06 3.80 7.54
N HIS A 280 -3.00 4.18 6.27
CA HIS A 280 -2.62 5.52 5.82
C HIS A 280 -3.81 6.49 5.62
N GLU A 281 -5.04 6.05 5.88
CA GLU A 281 -6.22 6.92 5.84
C GLU A 281 -6.33 7.79 7.12
N PRO A 282 -6.86 9.02 7.01
CA PRO A 282 -7.42 9.67 5.81
C PRO A 282 -6.36 10.37 4.92
N TYR A 283 -5.10 10.44 5.35
CA TYR A 283 -4.10 11.33 4.76
C TYR A 283 -3.50 10.86 3.45
N ARG A 284 -3.81 9.63 3.02
CA ARG A 284 -3.48 9.12 1.69
C ARG A 284 -4.48 9.57 0.63
N SER A 285 -5.75 9.76 0.98
CA SER A 285 -6.79 10.14 0.03
C SER A 285 -6.84 11.66 -0.19
N ILE A 286 -7.27 12.06 -1.39
CA ILE A 286 -7.37 13.45 -1.84
C ILE A 286 -8.81 13.71 -2.26
N ALA A 287 -9.39 14.82 -1.82
CA ALA A 287 -10.66 15.26 -2.38
C ALA A 287 -10.47 15.59 -3.87
N LEU A 288 -11.35 15.09 -4.75
CA LEU A 288 -11.22 15.31 -6.19
C LEU A 288 -11.12 16.81 -6.57
N ASP A 289 -11.88 17.67 -5.87
CA ASP A 289 -11.83 19.13 -6.07
C ASP A 289 -10.46 19.74 -5.75
N ALA A 290 -9.68 19.14 -4.85
CA ALA A 290 -8.33 19.62 -4.58
C ALA A 290 -7.39 19.40 -5.78
N LEU A 291 -7.75 18.53 -6.74
CA LEU A 291 -7.03 18.33 -8.00
C LEU A 291 -7.38 19.36 -9.07
N ALA A 292 -8.25 20.34 -8.81
CA ALA A 292 -8.66 21.34 -9.81
C ALA A 292 -7.50 22.02 -10.57
N PRO A 293 -6.34 22.35 -9.97
CA PRO A 293 -5.20 22.91 -10.71
C PRO A 293 -4.64 21.99 -11.81
N LEU A 294 -4.73 20.66 -11.63
CA LEU A 294 -4.37 19.67 -12.64
C LEU A 294 -5.44 19.57 -13.73
N LEU A 295 -6.71 19.53 -13.32
CA LEU A 295 -7.85 19.30 -14.21
C LEU A 295 -8.08 20.42 -15.23
N GLY A 296 -7.54 21.62 -14.98
CA GLY A 296 -7.63 22.77 -15.88
C GLY A 296 -6.56 22.82 -16.99
N GLN A 297 -5.64 21.85 -17.06
CA GLN A 297 -4.51 21.93 -17.99
C GLN A 297 -4.94 21.74 -19.46
N PRO A 298 -4.56 22.66 -20.37
CA PRO A 298 -4.99 22.61 -21.76
C PRO A 298 -4.39 21.41 -22.51
N GLY A 299 -5.16 20.88 -23.48
CA GLY A 299 -4.73 19.73 -24.28
C GLY A 299 -4.61 18.42 -23.48
N CYS A 300 -5.25 18.33 -22.31
CA CYS A 300 -5.39 17.10 -21.55
C CYS A 300 -6.85 16.62 -21.60
N ARG A 301 -7.04 15.31 -21.55
CA ARG A 301 -8.33 14.68 -21.32
C ARG A 301 -8.20 13.74 -20.13
N PHE A 302 -9.08 13.92 -19.15
CA PHE A 302 -9.03 13.22 -17.88
C PHE A 302 -10.02 12.06 -17.83
N TYR A 303 -9.57 10.94 -17.26
CA TYR A 303 -10.33 9.71 -17.14
C TYR A 303 -10.33 9.25 -15.68
N SER A 304 -11.51 9.06 -15.10
CA SER A 304 -11.63 8.47 -13.76
C SER A 304 -11.45 6.95 -13.87
N LEU A 305 -10.44 6.43 -13.16
CA LEU A 305 -10.23 5.01 -12.91
C LEU A 305 -10.59 4.67 -11.44
N GLN A 306 -11.26 5.58 -10.74
CA GLN A 306 -11.62 5.42 -9.34
C GLN A 306 -12.79 4.44 -9.20
N VAL A 307 -12.47 3.17 -8.91
CA VAL A 307 -13.49 2.15 -8.68
C VAL A 307 -14.27 2.43 -7.38
N GLY A 308 -15.59 2.20 -7.46
CA GLY A 308 -16.56 2.39 -6.39
C GLY A 308 -17.51 3.56 -6.67
N GLU A 309 -18.62 3.62 -5.93
CA GLU A 309 -19.62 4.67 -6.12
C GLU A 309 -19.02 6.05 -5.81
N PRO A 310 -19.18 7.05 -6.71
CA PRO A 310 -18.77 8.40 -6.42
C PRO A 310 -19.64 9.03 -5.34
N THR A 311 -19.06 9.87 -4.50
CA THR A 311 -19.82 10.75 -3.59
C THR A 311 -20.53 11.85 -4.39
N GLU A 312 -21.46 12.56 -3.76
CA GLU A 312 -22.13 13.69 -4.43
C GLU A 312 -21.14 14.79 -4.84
N ALA A 313 -20.19 15.13 -3.94
CA ALA A 313 -19.13 16.08 -4.25
C ALA A 313 -18.27 15.62 -5.44
N GLU A 314 -17.96 14.32 -5.54
CA GLU A 314 -17.23 13.77 -6.67
C GLU A 314 -18.02 13.82 -7.97
N ARG A 315 -19.33 13.51 -7.95
CA ARG A 315 -20.20 13.66 -9.14
C ARG A 315 -20.20 15.09 -9.67
N VAL A 316 -20.33 16.06 -8.77
CA VAL A 316 -20.28 17.48 -9.13
C VAL A 316 -18.93 17.86 -9.72
N ALA A 317 -17.82 17.38 -9.13
CA ALA A 317 -16.47 17.62 -9.62
C ALA A 317 -16.23 17.01 -11.01
N ILE A 318 -16.63 15.74 -11.20
CA ILE A 318 -16.53 15.00 -12.47
C ILE A 318 -17.25 15.77 -13.58
N ALA A 319 -18.49 16.20 -13.33
CA ALA A 319 -19.29 16.96 -14.29
C ALA A 319 -18.65 18.33 -14.59
N ARG A 320 -18.23 19.07 -13.56
CA ARG A 320 -17.63 20.41 -13.68
C ARG A 320 -16.36 20.40 -14.53
N HIS A 321 -15.53 19.37 -14.39
CA HIS A 321 -14.25 19.26 -15.08
C HIS A 321 -14.30 18.39 -16.34
N GLY A 322 -15.48 17.87 -16.72
CA GLY A 322 -15.64 17.02 -17.90
C GLY A 322 -14.82 15.73 -17.85
N ILE A 323 -14.63 15.16 -16.65
CA ILE A 323 -13.88 13.92 -16.47
C ILE A 323 -14.70 12.76 -17.07
N VAL A 324 -14.08 11.96 -17.93
CA VAL A 324 -14.71 10.76 -18.47
C VAL A 324 -14.66 9.65 -17.42
N ASP A 325 -15.80 9.24 -16.90
CA ASP A 325 -15.84 8.18 -15.89
C ASP A 325 -15.80 6.78 -16.52
N LEU A 326 -14.68 6.08 -16.35
CA LEU A 326 -14.49 4.71 -16.84
C LEU A 326 -14.77 3.68 -15.75
N ALA A 327 -14.92 4.08 -14.48
CA ALA A 327 -15.08 3.17 -13.35
C ALA A 327 -16.18 2.11 -13.54
N PRO A 328 -17.36 2.40 -14.14
CA PRO A 328 -18.40 1.39 -14.37
C PRO A 328 -17.98 0.24 -15.29
N ALA A 329 -16.94 0.44 -16.12
CA ALA A 329 -16.41 -0.57 -17.02
C ALA A 329 -15.24 -1.37 -16.43
N LEU A 330 -14.69 -0.96 -15.28
CA LEU A 330 -13.54 -1.60 -14.63
C LEU A 330 -14.02 -2.64 -13.62
N ARG A 331 -14.13 -3.91 -14.05
CA ARG A 331 -14.59 -5.02 -13.20
C ARG A 331 -13.43 -5.79 -12.58
N SER A 332 -12.24 -5.62 -13.13
CA SER A 332 -11.01 -6.29 -12.71
C SER A 332 -9.79 -5.38 -12.89
N PHE A 333 -8.67 -5.77 -12.29
CA PHE A 333 -7.38 -5.16 -12.57
C PHE A 333 -6.89 -5.49 -13.98
N ALA A 334 -7.37 -6.56 -14.62
CA ALA A 334 -7.13 -6.83 -16.03
C ALA A 334 -7.75 -5.76 -16.93
N ASP A 335 -8.99 -5.33 -16.65
CA ASP A 335 -9.62 -4.19 -17.35
C ASP A 335 -8.84 -2.89 -17.10
N THR A 336 -8.43 -2.68 -15.85
CA THR A 336 -7.64 -1.51 -15.45
C THR A 336 -6.30 -1.49 -16.20
N ALA A 337 -5.60 -2.63 -16.31
CA ALA A 337 -4.35 -2.78 -17.04
C ALA A 337 -4.52 -2.45 -18.52
N ALA A 338 -5.59 -2.96 -19.15
CA ALA A 338 -5.87 -2.67 -20.56
C ALA A 338 -6.19 -1.19 -20.82
N VAL A 339 -6.84 -0.49 -19.88
CA VAL A 339 -7.03 0.97 -19.95
C VAL A 339 -5.70 1.71 -19.76
N LEU A 340 -4.88 1.32 -18.77
CA LEU A 340 -3.57 1.94 -18.51
C LEU A 340 -2.65 1.91 -19.74
N ASP A 341 -2.70 0.84 -20.53
CA ASP A 341 -1.97 0.71 -21.80
C ASP A 341 -2.38 1.71 -22.89
N ARG A 342 -3.51 2.41 -22.71
CA ARG A 342 -4.04 3.43 -23.62
C ARG A 342 -3.89 4.85 -23.07
N LEU A 343 -3.41 5.00 -21.84
CA LEU A 343 -3.16 6.30 -21.21
C LEU A 343 -1.72 6.75 -21.44
N ASP A 344 -1.51 8.06 -21.43
CA ASP A 344 -0.19 8.66 -21.51
C ASP A 344 0.42 8.83 -20.10
N LEU A 345 -0.43 8.98 -19.07
CA LEU A 345 -0.04 9.12 -17.68
C LEU A 345 -1.16 8.63 -16.74
N LEU A 346 -0.80 7.97 -15.65
CA LEU A 346 -1.67 7.81 -14.48
C LEU A 346 -1.26 8.81 -13.38
N VAL A 347 -2.17 9.66 -12.93
CA VAL A 347 -2.02 10.41 -11.67
C VAL A 347 -2.80 9.67 -10.59
N SER A 348 -2.10 9.19 -9.57
CA SER A 348 -2.71 8.37 -8.52
C SER A 348 -2.13 8.69 -7.15
N ILE A 349 -2.85 8.31 -6.11
CA ILE A 349 -2.31 8.05 -4.77
C ILE A 349 -1.77 6.60 -4.66
N ASP A 350 -1.20 6.21 -3.51
CA ASP A 350 -0.56 4.90 -3.24
C ASP A 350 -1.50 3.67 -3.31
N THR A 351 -2.11 3.40 -4.46
CA THR A 351 -3.16 2.38 -4.67
C THR A 351 -2.69 1.19 -5.49
N GLY A 352 -3.54 0.15 -5.55
CA GLY A 352 -3.34 -0.97 -6.47
C GLY A 352 -3.18 -0.54 -7.93
N ALA A 353 -3.89 0.51 -8.38
CA ALA A 353 -3.75 1.02 -9.74
C ALA A 353 -2.35 1.63 -9.99
N ALA A 354 -1.80 2.35 -9.02
CA ALA A 354 -0.44 2.89 -9.10
C ALA A 354 0.62 1.79 -9.19
N HIS A 355 0.50 0.76 -8.36
CA HIS A 355 1.41 -0.39 -8.37
C HIS A 355 1.28 -1.23 -9.63
N LEU A 356 0.06 -1.43 -10.14
CA LEU A 356 -0.19 -2.10 -11.41
C LEU A 356 0.47 -1.34 -12.56
N ALA A 357 0.21 -0.04 -12.67
CA ALA A 357 0.79 0.79 -13.72
C ALA A 357 2.33 0.81 -13.68
N GLY A 358 2.92 0.97 -12.49
CA GLY A 358 4.37 0.92 -12.33
C GLY A 358 4.96 -0.44 -12.70
N ALA A 359 4.28 -1.53 -12.35
CA ALA A 359 4.72 -2.89 -12.68
C ALA A 359 4.54 -3.28 -14.16
N LEU A 360 3.64 -2.59 -14.87
CA LEU A 360 3.48 -2.63 -16.32
C LEU A 360 4.46 -1.70 -17.06
N GLY A 361 5.25 -0.90 -16.34
CA GLY A 361 6.16 0.10 -16.92
C GLY A 361 5.43 1.27 -17.58
N ARG A 362 4.26 1.65 -17.06
CA ARG A 362 3.51 2.83 -17.52
C ARG A 362 3.93 4.07 -16.74
N PRO A 363 3.90 5.27 -17.35
CA PRO A 363 4.17 6.50 -16.63
C PRO A 363 3.17 6.71 -15.49
N VAL A 364 3.68 7.00 -14.29
CA VAL A 364 2.85 7.29 -13.12
C VAL A 364 3.36 8.51 -12.37
N TRP A 365 2.46 9.40 -12.00
CA TRP A 365 2.70 10.40 -10.98
C TRP A 365 1.98 10.02 -9.71
N LEU A 366 2.76 9.80 -8.66
CA LEU A 366 2.24 9.41 -7.35
C LEU A 366 2.16 10.63 -6.43
N LEU A 367 0.94 11.10 -6.18
CA LEU A 367 0.66 12.05 -5.11
C LEU A 367 0.75 11.29 -3.78
N LEU A 368 1.82 11.53 -3.03
CA LEU A 368 2.21 10.69 -1.91
C LEU A 368 2.07 11.42 -0.57
N SER A 369 1.41 10.79 0.38
CA SER A 369 1.27 11.33 1.74
C SER A 369 2.63 11.45 2.44
N GLN A 370 2.75 12.41 3.36
CA GLN A 370 3.93 12.52 4.21
C GLN A 370 4.10 11.23 5.03
N ALA A 371 3.00 10.74 5.59
CA ALA A 371 2.93 9.49 6.35
C ALA A 371 2.72 8.27 5.45
N GLY A 372 3.24 8.32 4.21
CA GLY A 372 3.11 7.25 3.23
C GLY A 372 3.70 5.92 3.69
N ASP A 373 3.37 4.86 2.96
CA ASP A 373 3.86 3.53 3.29
C ASP A 373 5.38 3.46 3.33
N SER A 374 5.90 2.68 4.27
CA SER A 374 7.33 2.49 4.52
C SER A 374 8.13 2.09 3.28
N ARG A 375 7.49 1.44 2.29
CA ARG A 375 8.13 1.14 1.01
C ARG A 375 8.64 2.39 0.29
N TRP A 376 7.96 3.53 0.41
CA TRP A 376 8.33 4.74 -0.32
C TRP A 376 9.52 5.48 0.29
N LEU A 377 9.95 5.09 1.49
CA LEU A 377 11.07 5.69 2.21
C LEU A 377 10.89 7.22 2.32
N ASN A 378 12.00 7.96 2.37
CA ASN A 378 12.01 9.43 2.38
C ASN A 378 12.27 10.04 1.00
N HIS A 379 12.01 9.31 -0.09
CA HIS A 379 12.18 9.86 -1.44
C HIS A 379 11.13 10.93 -1.75
N VAL A 380 11.56 12.01 -2.40
CA VAL A 380 10.72 13.20 -2.64
C VAL A 380 10.06 13.14 -4.01
N ASP A 381 10.84 12.87 -5.06
CA ASP A 381 10.45 13.00 -6.46
C ASP A 381 10.69 11.74 -7.33
N TYR A 382 11.42 10.76 -6.82
CA TYR A 382 11.67 9.48 -7.51
C TYR A 382 11.41 8.26 -6.62
N THR A 383 11.35 7.07 -7.21
CA THR A 383 11.24 5.81 -6.46
C THR A 383 12.17 4.74 -7.05
N PRO A 384 12.86 3.93 -6.23
CA PRO A 384 13.67 2.83 -6.74
C PRO A 384 12.83 1.64 -7.21
N TRP A 385 11.51 1.65 -6.95
CA TRP A 385 10.64 0.49 -7.21
C TRP A 385 10.07 0.45 -8.61
N TYR A 386 9.89 1.62 -9.24
CA TYR A 386 9.22 1.80 -10.52
C TYR A 386 9.93 2.91 -11.31
N PRO A 387 10.78 2.57 -12.30
CA PRO A 387 11.54 3.57 -13.05
C PRO A 387 10.68 4.59 -13.79
N THR A 388 9.44 4.24 -14.12
CA THR A 388 8.49 5.11 -14.85
C THR A 388 7.63 5.98 -13.92
N MET A 389 7.94 6.02 -12.62
CA MET A 389 7.15 6.73 -11.63
C MET A 389 7.88 7.95 -11.05
N ARG A 390 7.18 9.08 -11.03
CA ARG A 390 7.59 10.33 -10.34
C ARG A 390 6.75 10.50 -9.08
N LEU A 391 7.36 10.93 -7.99
CA LEU A 391 6.67 11.20 -6.73
C LEU A 391 6.37 12.70 -6.57
N PHE A 392 5.26 13.02 -5.92
CA PHE A 392 4.89 14.35 -5.47
C PHE A 392 4.45 14.23 -4.01
N ARG A 393 5.40 14.36 -3.10
CA ARG A 393 5.18 14.09 -1.68
C ARG A 393 4.69 15.32 -0.92
N GLN A 394 3.71 15.12 -0.04
CA GLN A 394 3.29 16.13 0.93
C GLN A 394 4.45 16.58 1.83
N PRO A 395 4.73 17.89 1.93
CA PRO A 395 5.63 18.42 2.95
C PRO A 395 4.98 18.39 4.34
N THR A 396 3.66 18.62 4.40
CA THR A 396 2.85 18.68 5.61
C THR A 396 1.73 17.65 5.53
N LEU A 397 1.59 16.80 6.55
CA LEU A 397 0.60 15.73 6.56
C LEU A 397 -0.83 16.30 6.41
N GLY A 398 -1.54 15.82 5.37
CA GLY A 398 -2.90 16.25 5.08
C GLY A 398 -3.03 17.51 4.21
N ASP A 399 -1.93 18.20 3.91
CA ASP A 399 -1.92 19.31 2.96
C ASP A 399 -1.50 18.83 1.57
N TRP A 400 -2.45 18.84 0.63
CA TRP A 400 -2.25 18.46 -0.76
C TRP A 400 -1.97 19.63 -1.70
N GLN A 401 -2.00 20.88 -1.21
CA GLN A 401 -1.87 22.06 -2.07
C GLN A 401 -0.53 22.08 -2.80
N ALA A 402 0.58 21.90 -2.10
CA ALA A 402 1.93 21.92 -2.69
C ALA A 402 2.18 20.76 -3.69
N PRO A 403 1.89 19.49 -3.36
CA PRO A 403 2.03 18.39 -4.32
C PRO A 403 1.19 18.55 -5.59
N VAL A 404 -0.05 19.01 -5.45
CA VAL A 404 -0.95 19.21 -6.60
C VAL A 404 -0.47 20.37 -7.47
N ALA A 405 -0.02 21.48 -6.88
CA ALA A 405 0.53 22.60 -7.63
C ALA A 405 1.77 22.19 -8.44
N ALA A 406 2.70 21.45 -7.82
CA ALA A 406 3.89 20.94 -8.49
C ALA A 406 3.55 19.96 -9.63
N ALA A 407 2.56 19.09 -9.43
CA ALA A 407 2.09 18.20 -10.49
C ALA A 407 1.42 18.99 -11.63
N ALA A 408 0.65 20.03 -11.33
CA ALA A 408 0.01 20.87 -12.34
C ALA A 408 1.05 21.63 -13.19
N GLU A 409 2.09 22.16 -12.57
CA GLU A 409 3.22 22.80 -13.25
C GLU A 409 3.93 21.82 -14.20
N ALA A 410 4.29 20.64 -13.71
CA ALA A 410 4.90 19.59 -14.52
C ALA A 410 4.00 19.16 -15.71
N LEU A 411 2.67 19.16 -15.50
CA LEU A 411 1.70 18.77 -16.54
C LEU A 411 1.61 19.82 -17.64
N GLY A 412 1.61 21.10 -17.26
CA GLY A 412 1.69 22.22 -18.20
C GLY A 412 2.95 22.17 -19.05
N ALA A 413 4.08 21.74 -18.47
CA ALA A 413 5.36 21.57 -19.16
C ALA A 413 5.48 20.26 -19.97
N ARG A 414 4.49 19.35 -19.88
CA ARG A 414 4.49 18.02 -20.55
C ARG A 414 5.65 17.10 -20.12
N GLU A 415 6.12 17.24 -18.88
CA GLU A 415 7.21 16.42 -18.33
C GLU A 415 6.72 15.05 -17.83
N PHE A 416 6.16 14.23 -18.72
CA PHE A 416 5.52 12.98 -18.33
C PHE A 416 6.46 11.91 -17.80
N VAL A 417 7.74 11.97 -18.16
CA VAL A 417 8.76 11.01 -17.75
C VAL A 417 10.00 11.81 -17.34
N GLY A 418 10.55 11.50 -16.16
CA GLY A 418 11.83 12.02 -15.68
C GLY A 418 13.01 11.21 -16.18
#